data_AF-A0A7J3J0X5-F1
#
_entry.id   AF-A0A7J3J0X5-F1
#
_cell.length_a   1.000
_cell.length_b   1.000
_cell.length_c   1.000
_cell.angle_alpha   90.00
_cell.angle_beta   90.00
_cell.angle_gamma   90.00
#
_symmetry.space_group_name_H-M   'P 1'
#
loop_
_entity.id
_entity.type
_entity.pdbx_description
1 polymer ?
#
loop_
_entity_poly.entity_id
_entity_poly.type
_entity_poly.pdbx_seq_one_letter_code
_entity_poly.pdbx_strand_id
1 'polypeptide(L)'
;MANMPYVENVTNKGDEANKIKIGDAEFTFKVAGDDFVLQSGWTMLVYVVKPANIMIYDLGTPVRITVATAQGVYCIETNVKAAS
;
A
#
# COMPACT_ATOMS: atom_id res chain seq x y z
N MET A 1 12.35 13.62 -0.15
CA MET A 1 11.68 12.32 -0.26
C MET A 1 11.06 12.27 -1.64
N ALA A 2 11.40 11.27 -2.46
CA ALA A 2 10.81 11.15 -3.79
C ALA A 2 9.33 10.78 -3.65
N ASN A 3 8.43 11.51 -4.30
CA ASN A 3 7.03 11.16 -4.33
C ASN A 3 6.87 9.84 -5.08
N MET A 4 6.12 8.91 -4.49
CA MET A 4 5.77 7.66 -5.17
C MET A 4 4.78 7.98 -6.30
N PRO A 5 5.09 7.65 -7.57
CA PRO A 5 4.18 7.92 -8.67
C PRO A 5 2.89 7.11 -8.52
N TYR A 6 1.76 7.67 -8.97
CA TYR A 6 0.51 6.92 -9.07
C TYR A 6 0.69 5.76 -10.05
N VAL A 7 0.21 4.58 -9.66
CA VAL A 7 0.31 3.37 -10.48
C VAL A 7 -1.09 2.93 -10.88
N GLU A 8 -1.39 3.07 -12.16
CA GLU A 8 -2.72 2.84 -12.74
C GLU A 8 -3.05 1.35 -12.99
N ASN A 9 -2.03 0.49 -13.14
CA ASN A 9 -2.19 -0.86 -13.69
C ASN A 9 -1.85 -2.01 -12.72
N VAL A 10 -1.86 -1.77 -11.40
CA VAL A 10 -1.70 -2.88 -10.43
C VAL A 10 -3.00 -3.69 -10.39
N THR A 11 -2.92 -4.98 -10.71
CA THR A 11 -4.07 -5.89 -10.74
C THR A 11 -3.82 -7.17 -9.96
N ASN A 12 -4.91 -7.84 -9.57
CA ASN A 12 -4.84 -9.17 -8.96
C ASN A 12 -4.69 -10.32 -9.98
N LYS A 13 -4.44 -10.03 -11.27
CA LYS A 13 -4.59 -11.00 -12.38
C LYS A 13 -3.31 -11.36 -13.16
N GLY A 14 -2.11 -11.01 -12.70
CA GLY A 14 -0.88 -11.58 -13.28
C GLY A 14 0.39 -10.79 -13.01
N ASP A 15 1.47 -11.53 -12.74
CA ASP A 15 2.80 -11.01 -12.39
C ASP A 15 3.42 -10.11 -13.48
N GLU A 16 3.11 -10.35 -14.75
CA GLU A 16 3.63 -9.59 -15.90
C GLU A 16 3.08 -8.15 -15.97
N ALA A 17 1.88 -7.90 -15.42
CA ALA A 17 1.22 -6.59 -15.47
C ALA A 17 1.59 -5.67 -14.29
N ASN A 18 2.19 -6.23 -13.24
CA ASN A 18 2.43 -5.56 -11.97
C ASN A 18 3.87 -5.02 -11.84
N LYS A 19 4.41 -4.45 -12.91
CA LYS A 19 5.73 -3.82 -12.94
C LYS A 19 5.62 -2.34 -12.60
N ILE A 20 6.26 -1.93 -11.53
CA ILE A 20 6.26 -0.55 -11.05
C ILE A 20 7.70 -0.05 -11.02
N LYS A 21 7.95 1.04 -11.74
CA LYS A 21 9.24 1.74 -11.68
C LYS A 21 9.24 2.73 -10.53
N ILE A 22 10.15 2.57 -9.57
CA ILE A 22 10.35 3.48 -8.44
C ILE A 22 11.76 4.05 -8.56
N GLY A 23 11.86 5.32 -8.94
CA GLY A 23 13.13 5.92 -9.34
C GLY A 23 13.67 5.24 -10.60
N ASP A 24 14.89 4.70 -10.53
CA ASP A 24 15.52 3.97 -11.64
C ASP A 24 15.35 2.45 -11.56
N ALA A 25 14.78 1.94 -10.47
CA ALA A 25 14.59 0.50 -10.26
C ALA A 25 13.18 0.06 -10.67
N GLU A 26 13.09 -1.08 -11.37
CA GLU A 26 11.83 -1.75 -11.71
C GLU A 26 11.55 -2.85 -10.69
N PHE A 27 10.35 -2.81 -10.09
CA PHE A 27 9.88 -3.79 -9.13
C PHE A 27 8.71 -4.56 -9.74
N THR A 28 8.78 -5.90 -9.68
CA THR A 28 7.65 -6.76 -10.08
C THR A 28 6.89 -7.18 -8.82
N PHE A 29 5.64 -6.73 -8.69
CA PHE A 29 4.77 -7.07 -7.58
C PHE A 29 4.01 -8.35 -7.87
N LYS A 30 4.02 -9.28 -6.91
CA LYS A 30 3.29 -10.54 -7.01
C LYS A 30 2.12 -10.53 -6.05
N VAL A 31 1.03 -11.21 -6.44
CA VAL A 31 -0.07 -11.45 -5.51
C VAL A 31 0.44 -12.42 -4.44
N ALA A 32 0.39 -12.02 -3.17
CA ALA A 32 0.77 -12.88 -2.07
C ALA A 32 -0.26 -14.01 -1.92
N GLY A 33 0.20 -15.25 -1.91
CA GLY A 33 -0.64 -16.44 -1.66
C GLY A 33 -0.68 -16.87 -0.20
N ASP A 34 0.34 -16.50 0.58
CA ASP A 34 0.58 -16.93 1.96
C ASP A 34 0.99 -15.75 2.85
N ASP A 35 1.23 -16.04 4.14
CA ASP A 35 1.73 -15.08 5.12
C ASP A 35 3.06 -14.45 4.68
N PHE A 36 3.15 -13.12 4.79
CA PHE A 36 4.35 -12.35 4.44
C PHE A 36 5.17 -12.02 5.69
N VAL A 37 6.43 -12.47 5.73
CA VAL A 37 7.38 -12.11 6.80
C VAL A 37 8.11 -10.82 6.44
N LEU A 38 7.84 -9.75 7.18
CA LEU A 38 8.59 -8.50 7.08
C LEU A 38 9.91 -8.63 7.85
N GLN A 39 11.04 -8.62 7.12
CA GLN A 39 12.37 -8.72 7.72
C GLN A 39 12.77 -7.46 8.48
N SER A 40 13.70 -7.61 9.43
CA SER A 40 14.25 -6.48 10.17
C SER A 40 14.91 -5.47 9.22
N GLY A 41 14.57 -4.19 9.38
CA GLY A 41 15.08 -3.10 8.54
C GLY A 41 14.34 -2.89 7.21
N TRP A 42 13.30 -3.67 6.92
CA TRP A 42 12.50 -3.51 5.71
C TRP A 42 11.27 -2.63 5.97
N THR A 43 10.78 -1.99 4.91
CA THR A 43 9.57 -1.15 4.93
C THR A 43 8.47 -1.81 4.12
N MET A 44 7.26 -1.85 4.68
CA MET A 44 6.06 -2.29 3.97
C MET A 44 5.32 -1.08 3.40
N LEU A 45 4.93 -1.15 2.12
CA LEU A 45 4.06 -0.20 1.47
C LEU A 45 2.76 -0.90 1.07
N VAL A 46 1.62 -0.37 1.54
CA VAL A 46 0.29 -0.92 1.26
C VAL A 46 -0.42 -0.01 0.28
N TYR A 47 -0.83 -0.58 -0.86
CA TYR A 47 -1.65 0.11 -1.85
C TYR A 47 -3.02 -0.58 -1.95
N VAL A 48 -4.08 0.17 -1.67
CA VAL A 48 -5.46 -0.35 -1.70
C VAL A 48 -6.14 0.17 -2.96
N VAL A 49 -6.39 -0.73 -3.91
CA VAL A 49 -7.16 -0.43 -5.12
C VAL A 49 -8.63 -0.33 -4.74
N LYS A 50 -9.25 0.84 -4.99
CA LYS A 50 -10.69 1.11 -4.77
C LYS A 50 -11.15 0.82 -3.32
N PRO A 51 -10.76 1.65 -2.33
CA PRO A 51 -11.33 1.53 -0.99
C PRO A 51 -12.84 1.82 -1.05
N ALA A 52 -13.68 0.87 -0.62
CA ALA A 52 -15.13 0.99 -0.76
C ALA A 52 -15.73 2.19 0.00
N ASN A 53 -15.14 2.57 1.14
CA ASN A 53 -15.67 3.58 2.07
C ASN A 53 -14.74 4.77 2.30
N ILE A 54 -13.74 4.99 1.44
CA ILE A 54 -12.89 6.20 1.50
C ILE A 54 -13.06 6.94 0.18
N MET A 55 -13.75 8.07 0.24
CA MET A 55 -14.14 8.89 -0.89
C MET A 55 -13.52 10.29 -0.81
N ILE A 56 -13.72 11.12 -1.83
CA ILE A 56 -13.17 12.49 -1.88
C ILE A 56 -13.65 13.36 -0.71
N TYR A 57 -14.84 13.06 -0.17
CA TYR A 57 -15.43 13.80 0.93
C TYR A 57 -14.81 13.47 2.29
N ASP A 58 -14.02 12.40 2.37
CA ASP A 58 -13.33 11.99 3.59
C ASP A 58 -11.98 12.71 3.77
N LEU A 59 -11.65 13.68 2.92
CA LEU A 59 -10.44 14.49 3.06
C LEU A 59 -10.39 15.19 4.42
N GLY A 60 -9.31 14.97 5.17
CA GLY A 60 -9.17 15.49 6.54
C GLY A 60 -9.81 14.63 7.62
N THR A 61 -10.62 13.63 7.27
CA THR A 61 -11.17 12.65 8.22
C THR A 61 -10.06 11.68 8.68
N PRO A 62 -9.94 11.40 9.99
CA PRO A 62 -9.01 10.41 10.50
C PRO A 62 -9.44 9.00 10.08
N VAL A 63 -8.51 8.24 9.52
CA VAL A 63 -8.65 6.82 9.25
C VAL A 63 -7.67 6.03 10.09
N ARG A 64 -8.09 4.81 10.46
CA ARG A 64 -7.30 3.91 11.30
C ARG A 64 -6.80 2.72 10.50
N ILE A 65 -5.51 2.45 10.59
CA ILE A 65 -4.89 1.24 10.04
C ILE A 65 -4.49 0.36 11.23
N THR A 66 -5.05 -0.85 11.27
CA THR A 66 -4.71 -1.87 12.26
C THR A 66 -3.91 -2.97 11.59
N VAL A 67 -2.71 -3.23 12.07
CA VAL A 67 -1.82 -4.29 11.59
C VAL A 67 -1.69 -5.33 12.69
N ALA A 68 -2.24 -6.52 12.45
CA ALA A 68 -2.06 -7.67 13.31
C ALA A 68 -0.88 -8.51 12.81
N THR A 69 0.04 -8.85 13.71
CA THR A 69 1.14 -9.79 13.48
C THR A 69 1.01 -10.96 14.45
N ALA A 70 1.83 -11.99 14.26
CA ALA A 70 1.88 -13.12 15.20
C ALA A 70 2.25 -12.73 16.64
N GLN A 71 2.88 -11.55 16.85
CA GLN A 71 3.37 -11.11 18.15
C GLN A 71 2.53 -9.99 18.78
N GLY A 72 1.64 -9.35 18.02
CA GLY A 72 0.82 -8.26 18.55
C GLY A 72 0.00 -7.52 17.50
N VAL A 73 -0.74 -6.52 17.97
CA VAL A 73 -1.58 -5.65 17.14
C VAL A 73 -1.12 -4.21 17.28
N TYR A 74 -0.86 -3.56 16.15
CA TYR A 74 -0.42 -2.17 16.07
C TYR A 74 -1.48 -1.34 15.39
N CYS A 75 -1.74 -0.14 15.91
CA CYS A 75 -2.76 0.75 15.41
C CYS A 75 -2.15 2.13 15.17
N ILE A 76 -2.31 2.63 13.95
CA ILE A 76 -1.96 4.01 13.61
C ILE A 76 -3.21 4.72 13.09
N GLU A 77 -3.33 6.00 13.42
CA GLU A 77 -4.38 6.87 12.91
C GLU A 77 -3.75 7.98 12.09
N THR A 78 -4.30 8.26 10.91
CA THR A 78 -3.79 9.29 10.01
C THR A 78 -4.95 9.91 9.23
N ASN A 79 -4.79 11.17 8.83
CA ASN A 79 -5.82 11.85 8.06
C ASN A 79 -5.74 11.46 6.58
N VAL A 80 -6.89 11.32 5.93
CA VAL A 80 -6.96 11.15 4.47
C VAL A 80 -6.44 12.43 3.80
N LYS A 81 -5.53 12.24 2.84
CA LYS A 81 -4.92 13.32 2.05
C LYS A 81 -5.01 12.99 0.57
N ALA A 82 -5.19 14.02 -0.25
CA ALA A 82 -5.08 13.88 -1.70
C ALA A 82 -3.61 13.77 -2.10
N ALA A 83 -3.33 12.97 -3.12
CA ALA A 83 -2.04 13.03 -3.81
C ALA A 83 -2.01 14.32 -4.64
N SER A 84 -0.99 15.15 -4.41
CA SER A 84 -0.72 16.39 -5.16
C SER A 84 0.25 16.16 -6.29
#